data_AF-A0A920YH51-F1
#
_entry.id   AF-A0A920YH51-F1
#
_cell.length_a   1.000
_cell.length_b   1.000
_cell.length_c   1.000
_cell.angle_alpha   90.00
_cell.angle_beta   90.00
_cell.angle_gamma   90.00
#
_symmetry.space_group_name_H-M   'P 1'
#
loop_
_entity.id
_entity.type
_entity.pdbx_description
1 polymer ?
#
loop_
_entity_poly.entity_id
_entity_poly.type
_entity_poly.pdbx_seq_one_letter_code
_entity_poly.pdbx_strand_id
1 'polypeptide(L)'
;YATADGTATAGSDYTAASGTLTFAPGETSKTVTVNILGDTVDEDNETFTLNLSNPSNATIADGQGTGTITDDDTSLVSVSDAVAVEPDSGSKPMVFTIRLSIPNARTVTVDYATLEGDGSATAGSDYTATSGTVTFPPGSTAQQFSVPILADDEDEAREDFYVRLSNAVNAAIADYDGVGYIYDRGATVIYLPLVMRD
;
A
#
# COMPACT_ATOMS: atom_id res chain seq x y z
N TYR A 1 -24.56 -29.99 -1.34
CA TYR A 1 -23.30 -29.27 -1.50
C TYR A 1 -23.17 -28.27 -0.38
N ALA A 2 -21.94 -27.94 -0.02
CA ALA A 2 -21.62 -26.82 0.88
C ALA A 2 -20.27 -26.24 0.48
N THR A 3 -20.14 -24.91 0.54
CA THR A 3 -18.84 -24.25 0.42
C THR A 3 -18.02 -24.46 1.69
N ALA A 4 -16.69 -24.42 1.55
CA ALA A 4 -15.76 -24.37 2.67
C ALA A 4 -14.60 -23.44 2.33
N ASP A 5 -14.11 -22.74 3.34
CA ASP A 5 -13.03 -21.77 3.23
C ASP A 5 -11.74 -22.44 2.72
N GLY A 6 -10.94 -21.64 2.01
CA GLY A 6 -9.58 -21.97 1.64
C GLY A 6 -8.65 -20.88 2.14
N THR A 7 -8.07 -20.11 1.22
CA THR A 7 -7.51 -18.79 1.59
C THR A 7 -8.60 -17.73 1.66
N ALA A 8 -9.62 -17.83 0.79
CA ALA A 8 -10.84 -17.04 0.90
C ALA A 8 -11.72 -17.57 2.04
N THR A 9 -12.27 -16.65 2.81
CA THR A 9 -13.11 -16.85 3.99
C THR A 9 -14.54 -16.38 3.75
N ALA A 10 -15.51 -17.18 4.19
CA ALA A 10 -16.91 -16.79 4.09
C ALA A 10 -17.23 -15.56 4.97
N GLY A 11 -17.86 -14.56 4.37
CA GLY A 11 -18.28 -13.32 5.02
C GLY A 11 -17.31 -12.15 4.82
N SER A 12 -16.05 -12.40 4.45
CA SER A 12 -15.13 -11.40 3.90
C SER A 12 -15.13 -11.46 2.38
N ASP A 13 -14.85 -12.63 1.79
CA ASP A 13 -14.46 -12.72 0.37
C ASP A 13 -15.57 -13.37 -0.47
N TYR A 14 -16.39 -14.20 0.16
CA TYR A 14 -17.56 -14.80 -0.48
C TYR A 14 -18.70 -15.07 0.50
N THR A 15 -19.92 -15.25 -0.01
CA THR A 15 -21.06 -15.69 0.80
C THR A 15 -21.12 -17.21 0.84
N ALA A 16 -21.07 -17.80 2.05
CA ALA A 16 -21.23 -19.24 2.23
C ALA A 16 -22.52 -19.75 1.56
N ALA A 17 -22.40 -20.81 0.77
CA ALA A 17 -23.50 -21.41 0.04
C ALA A 17 -23.63 -22.89 0.36
N SER A 18 -24.85 -23.35 0.66
CA SER A 18 -25.15 -24.77 0.82
C SER A 18 -26.54 -25.09 0.30
N GLY A 19 -26.77 -26.35 -0.05
CA GLY A 19 -28.07 -26.79 -0.57
C GLY A 19 -28.06 -28.21 -1.13
N THR A 20 -29.20 -28.60 -1.69
CA THR A 20 -29.40 -29.90 -2.33
C THR A 20 -29.67 -29.71 -3.81
N LEU A 21 -28.92 -30.42 -4.66
CA LEU A 21 -29.16 -30.47 -6.10
C LEU A 21 -30.08 -31.65 -6.42
N THR A 22 -31.17 -31.38 -7.13
CA THR A 22 -32.10 -32.42 -7.61
C THR A 22 -32.08 -32.44 -9.13
N PHE A 23 -31.68 -33.57 -9.71
CA PHE A 23 -31.67 -33.79 -11.16
C PHE A 23 -32.96 -34.50 -11.56
N ALA A 24 -33.74 -33.86 -12.44
CA ALA A 24 -34.87 -34.51 -13.09
C ALA A 24 -34.39 -35.55 -14.11
N PRO A 25 -35.23 -36.53 -14.49
CA PRO A 25 -34.87 -37.50 -15.52
C PRO A 25 -34.38 -36.81 -16.80
N GLY A 26 -33.18 -37.18 -17.25
CA GLY A 26 -32.53 -36.61 -18.43
C GLY A 26 -31.67 -35.37 -18.17
N GLU A 27 -31.72 -34.76 -16.97
CA GLU A 27 -30.80 -33.69 -16.61
C GLU A 27 -29.44 -34.26 -16.20
N THR A 28 -28.37 -33.71 -16.77
CA THR A 28 -26.98 -34.12 -16.48
C THR A 28 -26.15 -32.99 -15.90
N SER A 29 -26.71 -31.78 -15.74
CA SER A 29 -26.03 -30.62 -15.17
C SER A 29 -26.95 -29.80 -14.28
N LYS A 30 -26.36 -29.19 -13.25
CA LYS A 30 -26.93 -28.13 -12.43
C LYS A 30 -25.86 -27.09 -12.15
N THR A 31 -26.28 -25.85 -12.00
CA THR A 31 -25.40 -24.75 -11.63
C THR A 31 -25.60 -24.40 -10.16
N VAL A 32 -24.50 -24.17 -9.44
CA VAL A 32 -24.51 -23.52 -8.14
C VAL A 32 -23.91 -22.13 -8.32
N THR A 33 -24.60 -21.11 -7.83
CA THR A 33 -24.08 -19.75 -7.76
C THR A 33 -23.55 -19.48 -6.36
N VAL A 34 -22.31 -19.00 -6.27
CA VAL A 34 -21.69 -18.51 -5.03
C VAL A 34 -21.40 -17.03 -5.26
N ASN A 35 -21.85 -16.16 -4.36
CA ASN A 35 -21.64 -14.73 -4.49
C ASN A 35 -20.27 -14.35 -3.93
N ILE A 36 -19.50 -13.58 -4.69
CA ILE A 36 -18.24 -12.97 -4.26
C ILE A 36 -18.52 -11.62 -3.61
N LEU A 37 -17.77 -11.30 -2.57
CA LEU A 37 -17.81 -10.03 -1.86
C LEU A 37 -16.54 -9.27 -2.24
N GLY A 38 -16.67 -8.16 -2.96
CA GLY A 38 -15.53 -7.32 -3.32
C GLY A 38 -15.29 -6.24 -2.27
N ASP A 39 -14.03 -5.84 -2.11
CA ASP A 39 -13.66 -4.68 -1.31
C ASP A 39 -12.65 -3.77 -2.03
N THR A 40 -11.71 -3.17 -1.30
CA THR A 40 -10.69 -2.26 -1.84
C THR A 40 -9.32 -2.52 -1.19
N VAL A 41 -9.10 -3.72 -0.67
CA VAL A 41 -7.84 -4.13 -0.04
C VAL A 41 -7.07 -4.92 -1.09
N ASP A 42 -5.81 -4.55 -1.31
CA ASP A 42 -4.93 -5.31 -2.20
C ASP A 42 -4.50 -6.63 -1.52
N GLU A 43 -4.81 -7.74 -2.18
CA GLU A 43 -4.71 -9.09 -1.66
C GLU A 43 -4.00 -10.03 -2.66
N ASP A 44 -3.68 -11.25 -2.24
CA ASP A 44 -3.33 -12.29 -3.20
C ASP A 44 -4.61 -12.92 -3.76
N ASN A 45 -4.54 -13.52 -4.95
CA ASN A 45 -5.66 -14.35 -5.41
C ASN A 45 -6.00 -15.42 -4.39
N GLU A 46 -7.28 -15.57 -4.11
CA GLU A 46 -7.76 -16.45 -3.07
C GLU A 46 -8.57 -17.62 -3.60
N THR A 47 -8.76 -18.64 -2.77
CA THR A 47 -9.53 -19.83 -3.14
C THR A 47 -10.47 -20.27 -2.05
N PHE A 48 -11.62 -20.81 -2.46
CA PHE A 48 -12.54 -21.57 -1.61
C PHE A 48 -12.95 -22.86 -2.34
N THR A 49 -13.57 -23.79 -1.62
CA THR A 49 -14.03 -25.06 -2.21
C THR A 49 -15.54 -25.21 -2.14
N LEU A 50 -16.13 -25.94 -3.09
CA LEU A 50 -17.50 -26.43 -3.04
C LEU A 50 -17.47 -27.96 -2.96
N ASN A 51 -17.99 -28.49 -1.85
CA ASN A 51 -17.95 -29.91 -1.55
C ASN A 51 -19.32 -30.55 -1.80
N LEU A 52 -19.33 -31.61 -2.62
CA LEU A 52 -20.48 -32.49 -2.81
C LEU A 52 -20.49 -33.56 -1.71
N SER A 53 -21.67 -33.89 -1.23
CA SER A 53 -21.86 -34.88 -0.17
C SER A 53 -23.23 -35.54 -0.30
N ASN A 54 -23.39 -36.68 0.34
CA ASN A 54 -24.66 -37.42 0.45
C ASN A 54 -25.36 -37.68 -0.90
N PRO A 55 -24.68 -38.34 -1.86
CA PRO A 55 -25.32 -38.68 -3.12
C PRO A 55 -26.45 -39.70 -2.91
N SER A 56 -27.46 -39.64 -3.77
CA SER A 56 -28.55 -40.62 -3.83
C SER A 56 -28.76 -41.03 -5.28
N ASN A 57 -28.85 -42.35 -5.52
CA ASN A 57 -28.98 -42.94 -6.87
C ASN A 57 -27.85 -42.54 -7.86
N ALA A 58 -26.71 -42.13 -7.33
CA ALA A 58 -25.49 -41.78 -8.06
C ALA A 58 -24.28 -42.01 -7.16
N THR A 59 -23.09 -41.99 -7.77
CA THR A 59 -21.81 -41.98 -7.05
C THR A 59 -21.12 -40.64 -7.34
N ILE A 60 -20.53 -40.04 -6.31
CA ILE A 60 -19.66 -38.87 -6.49
C ILE A 60 -18.33 -39.36 -7.02
N ALA A 61 -18.03 -39.06 -8.29
CA ALA A 61 -16.73 -39.38 -8.91
C ALA A 61 -15.67 -38.34 -8.57
N ASP A 62 -16.06 -37.06 -8.57
CA ASP A 62 -15.29 -35.92 -8.10
C ASP A 62 -16.18 -35.11 -7.15
N GLY A 63 -15.71 -34.96 -5.90
CA GLY A 63 -16.50 -34.41 -4.81
C GLY A 63 -16.21 -32.96 -4.50
N GLN A 64 -15.22 -32.34 -5.15
CA GLN A 64 -14.77 -31.01 -4.78
C GLN A 64 -14.47 -30.17 -6.03
N GLY A 65 -15.11 -29.00 -6.11
CA GLY A 65 -14.70 -27.94 -7.03
C GLY A 65 -13.95 -26.85 -6.26
N THR A 66 -12.91 -26.28 -6.87
CA THR A 66 -12.21 -25.09 -6.35
C THR A 66 -12.70 -23.85 -7.09
N GLY A 67 -13.14 -22.83 -6.34
CA GLY A 67 -13.35 -21.49 -6.83
C GLY A 67 -12.11 -20.63 -6.54
N THR A 68 -11.73 -19.78 -7.50
CA THR A 68 -10.66 -18.79 -7.32
C THR A 68 -11.27 -17.40 -7.42
N ILE A 69 -10.97 -16.55 -6.44
CA ILE A 69 -11.27 -15.12 -6.44
C ILE A 69 -9.98 -14.43 -6.88
N THR A 70 -10.05 -13.68 -7.98
CA THR A 70 -8.91 -12.91 -8.47
C THR A 70 -9.00 -11.51 -7.90
N ASP A 71 -7.94 -11.07 -7.24
CA ASP A 71 -7.84 -9.69 -6.76
C ASP A 71 -7.74 -8.74 -7.95
N ASP A 72 -8.49 -7.63 -7.90
CA ASP A 72 -8.48 -6.56 -8.89
C ASP A 72 -8.04 -5.22 -8.32
N ASP A 73 -7.57 -5.20 -7.08
CA ASP A 73 -7.01 -4.04 -6.43
C ASP A 73 -5.50 -3.89 -6.65
N THR A 74 -5.00 -2.67 -6.51
CA THR A 74 -3.56 -2.38 -6.55
C THR A 74 -3.23 -1.20 -5.66
N SER A 75 -2.38 -1.46 -4.66
CA SER A 75 -1.85 -0.42 -3.78
C SER A 75 -0.79 0.42 -4.48
N LEU A 76 -0.94 1.75 -4.41
CA LEU A 76 0.02 2.70 -4.94
C LEU A 76 0.75 3.44 -3.81
N VAL A 77 2.07 3.54 -3.91
CA VAL A 77 2.94 4.26 -2.97
C VAL A 77 3.17 5.69 -3.46
N SER A 78 3.07 6.66 -2.56
CA SER A 78 3.49 8.05 -2.79
C SER A 78 4.22 8.63 -1.58
N VAL A 79 5.05 9.65 -1.80
CA VAL A 79 5.73 10.39 -0.75
C VAL A 79 5.32 11.87 -0.83
N SER A 80 4.96 12.47 0.31
CA SER A 80 4.65 13.90 0.34
C SER A 80 5.91 14.73 0.50
N ASP A 81 5.92 15.91 -0.14
CA ASP A 81 6.88 16.97 0.18
C ASP A 81 6.90 17.31 1.67
N ALA A 82 8.04 17.76 2.14
CA ALA A 82 8.24 18.19 3.51
C ALA A 82 8.88 19.59 3.55
N VAL A 83 8.68 20.28 4.67
CA VAL A 83 9.27 21.60 4.90
C VAL A 83 9.84 21.71 6.30
N ALA A 84 10.98 22.38 6.41
CA ALA A 84 11.65 22.60 7.68
C ALA A 84 12.41 23.95 7.68
N VAL A 85 12.33 24.69 8.79
CA VAL A 85 13.20 25.85 9.05
C VAL A 85 14.45 25.42 9.83
N GLU A 86 15.65 25.67 9.36
CA GLU A 86 16.89 25.24 10.03
C GLU A 86 16.90 25.46 11.56
N PRO A 87 17.46 24.51 12.33
CA PRO A 87 17.55 24.67 13.77
C PRO A 87 18.61 25.73 14.14
N ASP A 88 18.46 26.37 15.30
CA ASP A 88 19.46 27.34 15.79
C ASP A 88 20.85 26.70 16.03
N SER A 89 20.88 25.39 16.28
CA SER A 89 22.12 24.63 16.45
C SER A 89 21.86 23.13 16.28
N GLY A 90 22.92 22.39 15.93
CA GLY A 90 22.86 20.93 15.86
C GLY A 90 22.04 20.44 14.66
N SER A 91 21.06 19.57 14.93
CA SER A 91 20.19 19.04 13.88
C SER A 91 18.75 18.88 14.36
N LYS A 92 17.81 18.88 13.42
CA LYS A 92 16.39 18.61 13.69
C LYS A 92 15.80 17.68 12.61
N PRO A 93 14.78 16.88 12.92
CA PRO A 93 14.14 16.04 11.92
C PRO A 93 13.22 16.86 11.01
N MET A 94 13.40 16.74 9.69
CA MET A 94 12.34 16.98 8.70
C MET A 94 11.63 15.66 8.44
N VAL A 95 10.31 15.63 8.64
CA VAL A 95 9.51 14.41 8.55
C VAL A 95 8.82 14.32 7.19
N PHE A 96 9.09 13.24 6.48
CA PHE A 96 8.38 12.86 5.26
C PHE A 96 7.30 11.83 5.59
N THR A 97 6.16 11.93 4.92
CA THR A 97 5.07 10.95 5.03
C THR A 97 4.96 10.17 3.72
N ILE A 98 5.05 8.85 3.80
CA ILE A 98 4.77 7.93 2.69
C ILE A 98 3.38 7.36 2.90
N ARG A 99 2.59 7.26 1.83
CA ARG A 99 1.21 6.75 1.86
C ARG A 99 1.02 5.58 0.89
N LEU A 100 0.11 4.69 1.25
CA LEU A 100 -0.56 3.80 0.31
C LEU A 100 -1.93 4.38 -0.07
N SER A 101 -2.31 4.26 -1.34
CA SER A 101 -3.62 4.70 -1.85
C SER A 101 -4.79 3.91 -1.24
N ILE A 102 -4.57 2.62 -0.98
CA ILE A 102 -5.49 1.69 -0.35
C ILE A 102 -4.72 0.80 0.64
N PRO A 103 -5.38 0.14 1.59
CA PRO A 103 -4.73 -0.87 2.44
C PRO A 103 -4.26 -2.08 1.62
N ASN A 104 -3.23 -2.76 2.13
CA ASN A 104 -2.74 -4.03 1.58
C ASN A 104 -2.81 -5.10 2.67
N ALA A 105 -3.28 -6.30 2.36
CA ALA A 105 -3.31 -7.42 3.30
C ALA A 105 -1.91 -8.02 3.55
N ARG A 106 -0.95 -7.72 2.67
CA ARG A 106 0.45 -8.11 2.78
C ARG A 106 1.28 -6.95 3.33
N THR A 107 2.48 -7.28 3.79
CA THR A 107 3.47 -6.26 4.15
C THR A 107 3.99 -5.58 2.88
N VAL A 108 3.93 -4.25 2.83
CA VAL A 108 4.55 -3.47 1.76
C VAL A 108 5.88 -2.90 2.24
N THR A 109 6.92 -2.99 1.43
CA THR A 109 8.20 -2.33 1.69
C THR A 109 8.56 -1.43 0.53
N VAL A 110 9.12 -0.25 0.82
CA VAL A 110 9.64 0.68 -0.19
C VAL A 110 10.97 1.26 0.32
N ASP A 111 11.99 1.24 -0.53
CA ASP A 111 13.27 1.87 -0.23
C ASP A 111 13.18 3.37 -0.53
N TYR A 112 13.91 4.17 0.25
CA TYR A 112 14.09 5.59 0.00
C TYR A 112 15.56 5.98 0.11
N ALA A 113 15.95 7.01 -0.63
CA ALA A 113 17.23 7.68 -0.47
C ALA A 113 17.08 9.17 -0.77
N THR A 114 17.77 10.01 0.00
CA THR A 114 17.93 11.42 -0.33
C THR A 114 18.86 11.57 -1.54
N LEU A 115 18.49 12.45 -2.45
CA LEU A 115 19.29 12.88 -3.60
C LEU A 115 19.42 14.41 -3.55
N GLU A 116 20.48 14.93 -4.14
CA GLU A 116 20.61 16.38 -4.34
C GLU A 116 19.42 16.89 -5.18
N GLY A 117 18.90 18.06 -4.79
CA GLY A 117 17.74 18.72 -5.40
C GLY A 117 18.07 19.46 -6.70
N ASP A 118 17.10 20.25 -7.18
CA ASP A 118 17.37 21.32 -8.15
C ASP A 118 17.73 22.66 -7.46
N GLY A 119 17.51 22.76 -6.15
CA GLY A 119 18.03 23.80 -5.26
C GLY A 119 19.48 23.58 -4.80
N SER A 120 19.93 24.42 -3.86
CA SER A 120 21.31 24.48 -3.38
C SER A 120 21.66 23.54 -2.21
N ALA A 121 20.66 22.87 -1.61
CA ALA A 121 20.90 22.04 -0.42
C ALA A 121 21.86 20.89 -0.74
N THR A 122 22.98 20.89 -0.03
CA THR A 122 24.11 19.99 -0.13
C THR A 122 24.15 19.03 1.07
N ALA A 123 24.26 17.74 0.79
CA ALA A 123 24.40 16.74 1.84
C ALA A 123 25.68 16.96 2.66
N GLY A 124 25.53 17.00 3.98
CA GLY A 124 26.60 17.24 4.95
C GLY A 124 26.75 18.69 5.38
N SER A 125 26.19 19.64 4.62
CA SER A 125 26.05 21.05 5.02
C SER A 125 24.66 21.28 5.59
N ASP A 126 23.60 21.01 4.81
CA ASP A 126 22.24 21.49 5.12
C ASP A 126 21.36 20.33 5.60
N TYR A 127 21.68 19.11 5.16
CA TYR A 127 21.02 17.89 5.62
C TYR A 127 21.99 16.71 5.70
N THR A 128 21.66 15.73 6.54
CA THR A 128 22.37 14.45 6.54
C THR A 128 21.74 13.51 5.51
N ALA A 129 22.52 13.08 4.51
CA ALA A 129 22.08 12.09 3.55
C ALA A 129 21.51 10.85 4.27
N THR A 130 20.26 10.51 3.94
CA THR A 130 19.51 9.45 4.63
C THR A 130 18.95 8.49 3.60
N SER A 131 19.09 7.20 3.87
CA SER A 131 18.46 6.13 3.09
C SER A 131 17.96 5.04 4.00
N GLY A 132 16.97 4.29 3.57
CA GLY A 132 16.49 3.13 4.30
C GLY A 132 15.29 2.48 3.61
N THR A 133 14.61 1.63 4.35
CA THR A 133 13.38 0.97 3.90
C THR A 133 12.25 1.36 4.83
N VAL A 134 11.12 1.80 4.27
CA VAL A 134 9.87 1.99 4.99
C VAL A 134 9.03 0.72 4.84
N THR A 135 8.49 0.24 5.95
CA THR A 135 7.65 -0.97 6.03
C THR A 135 6.25 -0.59 6.47
N PHE A 136 5.25 -0.93 5.66
CA PHE A 136 3.83 -0.88 6.03
C PHE A 136 3.39 -2.27 6.49
N PRO A 137 3.04 -2.43 7.78
CA PRO A 137 2.32 -3.62 8.22
C PRO A 137 0.98 -3.75 7.47
N PRO A 138 0.42 -4.97 7.34
CA PRO A 138 -0.90 -5.18 6.75
C PRO A 138 -1.95 -4.21 7.29
N GLY A 139 -2.76 -3.65 6.40
CA GLY A 139 -3.81 -2.68 6.72
C GLY A 139 -3.33 -1.25 7.01
N SER A 140 -2.02 -0.99 7.13
CA SER A 140 -1.49 0.37 7.36
C SER A 140 -1.35 1.13 6.05
N THR A 141 -1.77 2.40 6.04
CA THR A 141 -1.72 3.24 4.82
C THR A 141 -0.83 4.47 4.95
N ALA A 142 -0.20 4.69 6.09
CA ALA A 142 0.74 5.80 6.30
C ALA A 142 1.92 5.36 7.16
N GLN A 143 3.12 5.77 6.74
CA GLN A 143 4.36 5.62 7.50
C GLN A 143 5.19 6.89 7.35
N GLN A 144 6.16 7.08 8.24
CA GLN A 144 7.01 8.26 8.25
C GLN A 144 8.48 7.85 8.39
N PHE A 145 9.35 8.68 7.81
CA PHE A 145 10.78 8.68 8.10
C PHE A 145 11.24 10.14 8.23
N SER A 146 12.42 10.34 8.79
CA SER A 146 12.96 11.68 8.99
C SER A 146 14.34 11.82 8.35
N VAL A 147 14.57 12.98 7.74
CA VAL A 147 15.89 13.43 7.30
C VAL A 147 16.40 14.49 8.30
N PRO A 148 17.60 14.34 8.89
CA PRO A 148 18.17 15.36 9.75
C PRO A 148 18.56 16.59 8.94
N ILE A 149 18.01 17.75 9.31
CA ILE A 149 18.39 19.07 8.81
C ILE A 149 19.39 19.66 9.77
N LEU A 150 20.50 20.14 9.24
CA LEU A 150 21.62 20.66 9.98
C LEU A 150 21.43 22.16 10.20
N ALA A 151 22.00 22.68 11.27
CA ALA A 151 22.13 24.11 11.45
C ALA A 151 23.39 24.58 10.74
N ASP A 152 23.31 25.72 10.09
CA ASP A 152 24.50 26.49 9.75
C ASP A 152 24.36 27.99 10.13
N ASP A 153 25.33 28.78 9.68
CA ASP A 153 25.40 30.22 9.95
C ASP A 153 25.25 31.08 8.69
N GLU A 154 24.98 30.48 7.53
CA GLU A 154 24.88 31.17 6.24
C GLU A 154 23.42 31.58 5.99
N ASP A 155 23.20 32.85 5.62
CA ASP A 155 21.86 33.32 5.24
C ASP A 155 21.65 33.00 3.76
N GLU A 156 20.92 31.92 3.52
CA GLU A 156 20.67 31.39 2.19
C GLU A 156 19.22 31.60 1.74
N ALA A 157 19.01 31.54 0.43
CA ALA A 157 17.66 31.46 -0.11
C ALA A 157 17.03 30.10 0.28
N ARG A 158 15.72 29.95 0.07
CA ARG A 158 15.06 28.63 0.21
C ARG A 158 15.81 27.61 -0.64
N GLU A 159 16.13 26.50 -0.01
CA GLU A 159 16.81 25.38 -0.64
C GLU A 159 15.91 24.14 -0.72
N ASP A 160 16.33 23.16 -1.52
CA ASP A 160 15.64 21.88 -1.63
C ASP A 160 16.58 20.71 -1.91
N PHE A 161 16.14 19.54 -1.47
CA PHE A 161 16.67 18.24 -1.86
C PHE A 161 15.52 17.28 -2.18
N TYR A 162 15.81 16.19 -2.89
CA TYR A 162 14.81 15.17 -3.20
C TYR A 162 14.90 13.96 -2.27
N VAL A 163 13.78 13.31 -2.03
CA VAL A 163 13.72 11.91 -1.58
C VAL A 163 13.17 11.10 -2.73
N ARG A 164 13.95 10.11 -3.19
CA ARG A 164 13.50 9.16 -4.21
C ARG A 164 13.11 7.83 -3.60
N LEU A 165 11.91 7.36 -3.97
CA LEU A 165 11.42 6.02 -3.69
C LEU A 165 11.93 5.01 -4.72
N SER A 166 12.17 3.78 -4.28
CA SER A 166 12.59 2.67 -5.15
C SER A 166 12.23 1.32 -4.54
N ASN A 167 12.42 0.25 -5.33
CA ASN A 167 12.30 -1.14 -4.88
C ASN A 167 11.02 -1.46 -4.08
N ALA A 168 9.88 -0.89 -4.49
CA ALA A 168 8.60 -1.23 -3.86
C ALA A 168 8.27 -2.72 -4.06
N VAL A 169 7.83 -3.37 -2.99
CA VAL A 169 7.39 -4.77 -2.97
C VAL A 169 5.95 -4.82 -2.50
N ASN A 170 5.12 -5.60 -3.19
CA ASN A 170 3.66 -5.72 -2.96
C ASN A 170 2.87 -4.42 -3.18
N ALA A 171 3.45 -3.42 -3.84
CA ALA A 171 2.77 -2.21 -4.28
C ALA A 171 3.51 -1.61 -5.48
N ALA A 172 2.85 -0.75 -6.24
CA ALA A 172 3.49 0.04 -7.29
C ALA A 172 3.79 1.47 -6.79
N ILE A 173 4.85 2.10 -7.29
CA ILE A 173 5.14 3.51 -6.96
C ILE A 173 4.39 4.39 -7.96
N ALA A 174 3.52 5.27 -7.46
CA ALA A 174 2.83 6.25 -8.28
C ALA A 174 3.56 7.60 -8.27
N ASP A 175 4.14 7.96 -7.13
CA ASP A 175 4.97 9.16 -6.99
C ASP A 175 6.35 8.76 -6.44
N TYR A 176 7.36 8.97 -7.28
CA TYR A 176 8.72 8.53 -7.00
C TYR A 176 9.51 9.54 -6.18
N ASP A 177 9.15 10.82 -6.21
CA ASP A 177 10.00 11.89 -5.72
C ASP A 177 9.22 12.83 -4.80
N GLY A 178 9.67 12.95 -3.55
CA GLY A 178 9.21 13.98 -2.61
C GLY A 178 10.26 15.07 -2.48
N VAL A 179 9.85 16.33 -2.35
CA VAL A 179 10.76 17.46 -2.19
C VAL A 179 10.86 17.88 -0.72
N GLY A 180 12.07 17.96 -0.19
CA GLY A 180 12.35 18.53 1.12
C GLY A 180 12.78 19.98 0.98
N TYR A 181 11.98 20.92 1.48
CA TYR A 181 12.30 22.35 1.44
C TYR A 181 12.90 22.82 2.76
N ILE A 182 14.06 23.47 2.68
CA ILE A 182 14.77 24.04 3.81
C ILE A 182 14.65 25.57 3.74
N TYR A 183 14.34 26.20 4.87
CA TYR A 183 14.32 27.66 5.03
C TYR A 183 15.31 28.05 6.12
N ASP A 184 16.11 29.09 5.87
CA ASP A 184 17.01 29.65 6.89
C ASP A 184 16.23 30.22 8.10
N ARG A 185 16.92 30.28 9.23
CA ARG A 185 16.44 30.82 10.50
C ARG A 185 16.02 32.28 10.36
N GLY A 186 14.74 32.55 10.65
CA GLY A 186 14.17 33.90 10.61
C GLY A 186 13.50 34.28 9.29
N ALA A 187 13.51 33.40 8.29
CA ALA A 187 12.64 33.56 7.12
C ALA A 187 11.15 33.55 7.55
N THR A 188 10.38 34.53 7.08
CA THR A 188 8.93 34.53 7.29
C THR A 188 8.30 33.43 6.42
N VAL A 189 8.00 32.28 7.02
CA VAL A 189 7.30 31.18 6.36
C VAL A 189 5.83 31.57 6.15
N ILE A 190 5.48 32.01 4.94
CA ILE A 190 4.06 32.12 4.55
C ILE A 190 3.65 30.74 4.03
N TYR A 191 2.86 30.01 4.82
CA TYR A 191 2.21 28.79 4.36
C TYR A 191 1.17 29.16 3.29
N LEU A 192 1.57 29.11 2.01
CA LEU A 192 0.59 28.84 0.97
C LEU A 192 0.24 27.35 1.11
N PRO A 193 -1.04 26.97 1.26
CA PRO A 193 -1.40 25.57 1.31
C PRO A 193 -0.86 24.91 0.03
N LEU A 194 0.04 23.95 0.23
CA LEU A 194 0.62 23.14 -0.83
C LEU A 194 -0.56 22.50 -1.58
N VAL A 195 -0.78 22.91 -2.83
CA VAL A 195 -1.73 22.22 -3.70
C VAL A 195 -1.05 20.89 -4.01
N MET A 196 -1.47 19.84 -3.30
CA MET A 196 -1.14 18.48 -3.68
C MET A 196 -1.57 18.33 -5.15
N ARG A 197 -0.61 17.99 -6.01
CA ARG A 197 -0.96 17.58 -7.36
C ARG A 197 -1.47 16.14 -7.24
N ASP A 198 -2.78 16.00 -7.46
CA ASP A 198 -3.42 14.70 -7.70
C ASP A 198 -2.85 14.04 -8.97
#